data_AF-A0A2M8BUZ7-F1
#
_entry.id   AF-A0A2M8BUZ7-F1
#
_cell.length_a   1.000
_cell.length_b   1.000
_cell.length_c   1.000
_cell.angle_alpha   90.00
_cell.angle_beta   90.00
_cell.angle_gamma   90.00
#
_symmetry.space_group_name_H-M   'P 1'
#
loop_
_entity.id
_entity.type
_entity.pdbx_description
1 polymer ?
#
loop_
_entity_poly.entity_id
_entity_poly.type
_entity_poly.pdbx_seq_one_letter_code
_entity_poly.pdbx_strand_id
1 'polypeptide(L)'
;SGIINHVLGWFQRRLNLQEIIAAVQIFYSSVYAMIDRRGKGLWIGGLTLLIWALDICRLYIVFLALGYHPNLAMLLFASSVPVIVGLIPFLPGGLLLVEGSLVSVLTFSGVPLNVAMAVTVIERGISYVLSSIVGAGIFSYLGFRIAVKPEMRN
;
A
#
# COMPACT_ATOMS: atom_id res chain seq x y z
N SER A 1 17.39 26.83 -18.49
CA SER A 1 16.67 25.95 -17.55
C SER A 1 15.18 26.30 -17.48
N GLY A 2 14.39 26.00 -18.51
CA GLY A 2 12.98 26.43 -18.61
C GLY A 2 11.93 25.38 -18.20
N ILE A 3 12.30 24.10 -18.22
CA ILE A 3 11.36 22.98 -17.99
C ILE A 3 10.97 22.87 -16.51
N ILE A 4 11.91 23.15 -15.61
CA ILE A 4 11.73 23.02 -14.15
C ILE A 4 10.67 24.02 -13.63
N ASN A 5 10.70 25.28 -14.10
CA ASN A 5 9.71 26.29 -13.70
C ASN A 5 8.31 26.01 -14.27
N HIS A 6 8.22 25.38 -15.44
CA HIS A 6 6.93 25.09 -16.07
C HIS A 6 6.20 23.94 -15.37
N VAL A 7 6.94 22.93 -14.91
CA VAL A 7 6.38 21.79 -14.14
C VAL A 7 5.98 22.23 -12.73
N LEU A 8 6.81 23.05 -12.06
CA LEU A 8 6.48 23.59 -10.73
C LEU A 8 5.25 24.49 -10.76
N GLY A 9 5.09 25.32 -11.80
CA GLY A 9 3.91 26.18 -11.97
C GLY A 9 2.61 25.42 -12.26
N TRP A 10 2.69 24.22 -12.84
CA TRP A 10 1.53 23.36 -13.13
C TRP A 10 0.99 22.69 -11.85
N PHE A 11 1.89 22.32 -10.92
CA PHE A 11 1.52 21.70 -9.65
C PHE A 11 0.91 22.70 -8.66
N GLN A 12 1.46 23.92 -8.60
CA GLN A 12 1.03 24.97 -7.66
C GLN A 12 -0.35 25.57 -7.99
N ARG A 13 -0.82 25.45 -9.24
CA ARG A 13 -2.11 26.00 -9.70
C ARG A 13 -3.32 25.09 -9.45
N ARG A 14 -3.12 23.84 -9.01
CA ARG A 14 -4.19 22.84 -8.93
C ARG A 14 -4.57 22.40 -7.50
N LEU A 15 -3.82 22.80 -6.48
CA LEU A 15 -4.05 22.34 -5.09
C LEU A 15 -4.10 23.53 -4.14
N ASN A 16 -5.29 23.83 -3.63
CA ASN A 16 -5.53 24.93 -2.71
C ASN A 16 -4.99 24.55 -1.32
N LEU A 17 -4.10 25.36 -0.74
CA LEU A 17 -3.52 25.09 0.59
C LEU A 17 -4.57 24.85 1.66
N GLN A 18 -5.74 25.49 1.54
CA GLN A 18 -6.86 25.30 2.47
C GLN A 18 -7.52 23.92 2.35
N GLU A 19 -7.63 23.35 1.15
CA GLU A 19 -8.16 22.00 0.96
C GLU A 19 -7.19 20.95 1.52
N ILE A 20 -5.88 21.16 1.35
CA ILE A 20 -4.85 20.29 1.94
C ILE A 20 -4.96 20.31 3.47
N ILE A 21 -5.06 21.51 4.08
CA ILE A 21 -5.17 21.65 5.54
C ILE A 21 -6.46 20.99 6.05
N ALA A 22 -7.59 21.19 5.36
CA ALA A 22 -8.87 20.57 5.73
C ALA A 22 -8.82 19.04 5.62
N ALA A 23 -8.28 18.49 4.53
CA ALA A 23 -8.12 17.04 4.35
C ALA A 23 -7.22 16.42 5.43
N VAL A 24 -6.11 17.10 5.75
CA VAL A 24 -5.20 16.68 6.82
C VAL A 24 -5.91 16.70 8.18
N GLN A 25 -6.70 17.73 8.49
CA GLN A 25 -7.48 17.81 9.74
C GLN A 25 -8.54 16.71 9.86
N ILE A 26 -9.24 16.38 8.77
CA ILE A 26 -10.22 15.27 8.73
C ILE A 26 -9.53 13.93 8.94
N PHE A 27 -8.34 13.74 8.35
CA PHE A 27 -7.53 12.54 8.57
C PHE A 27 -7.08 12.43 10.03
N TYR A 28 -6.55 13.51 10.61
CA TYR A 28 -6.14 13.56 12.02
C TYR A 28 -7.29 13.21 12.95
N SER A 29 -8.46 13.84 12.82
CA SER A 29 -9.61 13.58 13.70
C SER A 29 -10.11 12.13 13.59
N SER A 30 -10.05 11.52 12.40
CA SER A 30 -10.40 10.12 12.18
C SER A 30 -9.42 9.15 12.85
N VAL A 31 -8.12 9.45 12.82
CA VAL A 31 -7.08 8.64 13.49
C VAL A 31 -7.20 8.74 15.01
N TYR A 32 -7.40 9.94 15.56
CA TYR A 32 -7.56 10.13 17.01
C TYR A 32 -8.83 9.46 17.54
N ALA A 33 -9.95 9.52 16.81
CA ALA A 33 -11.19 8.85 17.18
C ALA A 33 -11.04 7.31 17.26
N MET A 34 -10.10 6.72 16.49
CA MET A 34 -9.79 5.28 16.56
C MET A 34 -8.89 4.92 17.74
N ILE A 35 -7.97 5.80 18.13
CA ILE A 35 -6.95 5.57 19.16
C ILE A 35 -7.48 5.77 20.60
N ASP A 36 -8.54 6.55 20.80
CA ASP A 36 -9.00 7.00 22.13
C ASP A 36 -9.54 5.89 23.06
N ARG A 37 -9.78 4.67 22.55
CA ARG A 37 -10.19 3.51 23.38
C ARG A 37 -9.02 2.57 23.65
N ARG A 38 -8.33 2.76 24.78
CA ARG A 38 -7.16 1.98 25.23
C ARG A 38 -7.30 0.44 25.09
N GLY A 39 -8.50 -0.11 25.30
CA GLY A 39 -8.77 -1.55 25.12
C GLY A 39 -8.75 -2.02 23.66
N LYS A 40 -9.10 -1.17 22.70
CA LYS A 40 -9.03 -1.48 21.26
C LYS A 40 -7.60 -1.38 20.71
N GLY A 41 -6.75 -0.56 21.32
CA GLY A 41 -5.35 -0.41 20.93
C GLY A 41 -4.56 -1.73 20.98
N LEU A 42 -4.78 -2.54 22.01
CA LEU A 42 -4.17 -3.88 22.11
C LEU A 42 -4.63 -4.81 20.98
N TRP A 43 -5.92 -4.80 20.66
CA TRP A 43 -6.47 -5.58 19.55
C TRP A 43 -5.93 -5.13 18.20
N ILE A 44 -5.86 -3.82 17.96
CA ILE A 44 -5.30 -3.25 16.72
C ILE A 44 -3.81 -3.60 16.61
N GLY A 45 -3.06 -3.47 17.69
CA GLY A 45 -1.64 -3.84 17.74
C GLY A 45 -1.42 -5.32 17.45
N GLY A 46 -2.20 -6.20 18.08
CA GLY A 46 -2.14 -7.65 17.84
C GLY A 46 -2.49 -8.03 16.39
N LEU A 47 -3.54 -7.43 15.83
CA LEU A 47 -3.91 -7.63 14.43
C LEU A 47 -2.83 -7.11 13.47
N THR A 48 -2.21 -5.97 13.78
CA THR A 48 -1.12 -5.41 12.96
C THR A 48 0.07 -6.35 12.95
N LEU A 49 0.50 -6.84 14.13
CA LEU A 49 1.57 -7.84 14.23
C LEU A 49 1.24 -9.11 13.45
N LEU A 50 0.00 -9.59 13.53
CA LEU A 50 -0.45 -10.77 12.78
C LEU A 50 -0.38 -10.53 11.27
N ILE A 51 -0.79 -9.36 10.79
CA ILE A 51 -0.69 -8.99 9.37
C ILE A 51 0.76 -8.99 8.90
N TRP A 52 1.67 -8.39 9.66
CA TRP A 52 3.10 -8.40 9.32
C TRP A 52 3.71 -9.80 9.36
N ALA A 53 3.32 -10.64 10.32
CA ALA A 53 3.77 -12.03 10.38
C ALA A 53 3.27 -12.84 9.16
N LEU A 54 1.98 -12.69 8.81
CA LEU A 54 1.40 -13.34 7.64
C LEU A 54 2.05 -12.85 6.34
N ASP A 55 2.42 -11.57 6.25
CA ASP A 55 3.13 -11.03 5.10
C ASP A 55 4.49 -11.72 4.90
N ILE A 56 5.29 -11.83 5.98
CA ILE A 56 6.57 -12.54 5.95
C ILE A 56 6.39 -14.02 5.60
N CYS A 57 5.41 -14.70 6.22
CA CYS A 57 5.10 -16.10 5.93
C CYS A 57 4.71 -16.31 4.45
N ARG A 58 3.88 -15.42 3.90
CA ARG A 58 3.50 -15.45 2.48
C ARG A 58 4.71 -15.30 1.59
N LEU A 59 5.56 -14.31 1.86
CA LEU A 59 6.77 -14.05 1.07
C LEU A 59 7.72 -15.26 1.11
N TYR A 60 7.86 -15.89 2.28
CA TYR A 60 8.62 -17.14 2.45
C TYR A 60 8.07 -18.28 1.60
N ILE A 61 6.74 -18.49 1.57
CA ILE A 61 6.11 -19.53 0.75
C ILE A 61 6.35 -19.28 -0.75
N VAL A 62 6.33 -18.02 -1.20
CA VAL A 62 6.63 -17.67 -2.61
C VAL A 62 8.06 -18.05 -2.97
N PHE A 63 9.03 -17.77 -2.10
CA PHE A 63 10.41 -18.18 -2.32
C PHE A 63 10.57 -19.71 -2.32
N LEU A 64 9.87 -20.41 -1.41
CA LEU A 64 9.89 -21.87 -1.34
C LEU A 64 9.32 -22.49 -2.62
N ALA A 65 8.26 -21.92 -3.18
CA ALA A 65 7.68 -22.36 -4.45
C ALA A 65 8.63 -22.21 -5.64
N LEU A 66 9.58 -21.26 -5.56
CA LEU A 66 10.63 -21.05 -6.55
C LEU A 66 11.92 -21.84 -6.25
N GLY A 67 11.91 -22.70 -5.21
CA GLY A 67 13.04 -23.52 -4.82
C GLY A 67 14.19 -22.73 -4.18
N TYR A 68 13.93 -21.53 -3.67
CA TYR A 68 14.93 -20.68 -3.02
C TYR A 68 14.67 -20.61 -1.51
N HIS A 69 15.73 -20.65 -0.70
CA HIS A 69 15.64 -20.56 0.76
C HIS A 69 16.09 -19.16 1.22
N PRO A 70 15.15 -18.24 1.49
CA PRO A 70 15.49 -16.88 1.89
C PRO A 70 15.86 -16.83 3.37
N ASN A 71 16.78 -15.94 3.73
CA ASN A 71 17.08 -15.62 5.13
C ASN A 71 16.00 -14.67 5.70
N LEU A 72 15.75 -14.75 7.01
CA LEU A 72 14.80 -13.89 7.72
C LEU A 72 15.11 -12.39 7.53
N ALA A 73 16.38 -12.01 7.58
CA ALA A 73 16.80 -10.62 7.36
C ALA A 73 16.37 -10.10 5.97
N MET A 74 16.56 -10.92 4.93
CA MET A 74 16.17 -10.59 3.56
C MET A 74 14.65 -10.42 3.44
N LEU A 75 13.84 -11.27 4.08
CA LEU A 75 12.39 -11.14 4.10
C LEU A 75 11.94 -9.83 4.78
N LEU A 76 12.56 -9.48 5.91
CA LEU A 76 12.25 -8.25 6.64
C LEU A 76 12.51 -7.00 5.80
N PHE A 77 13.66 -6.94 5.10
CA PHE A 77 13.95 -5.85 4.18
C PHE A 77 12.99 -5.83 2.99
N ALA A 78 12.68 -7.00 2.42
CA ALA A 78 11.76 -7.13 1.29
C ALA A 78 10.33 -6.68 1.64
N SER A 79 9.86 -6.91 2.87
CA SER A 79 8.55 -6.43 3.32
C SER A 79 8.55 -4.94 3.70
N SER A 80 9.66 -4.41 4.24
CA SER A 80 9.69 -3.04 4.80
C SER A 80 10.05 -1.95 3.80
N VAL A 81 11.05 -2.18 2.94
CA VAL A 81 11.57 -1.16 2.01
C VAL A 81 10.51 -0.70 1.01
N PRO A 82 9.74 -1.59 0.35
CA PRO A 82 8.72 -1.17 -0.61
C PRO A 82 7.60 -0.36 0.04
N VAL A 83 7.28 -0.63 1.31
CA VAL A 83 6.31 0.15 2.09
C VAL A 83 6.81 1.58 2.28
N ILE A 84 8.07 1.76 2.68
CA ILE A 84 8.69 3.09 2.86
C ILE A 84 8.71 3.85 1.52
N VAL A 85 9.09 3.20 0.43
CA VAL A 85 9.09 3.80 -0.91
C VAL A 85 7.67 4.18 -1.34
N GLY A 86 6.67 3.36 -1.00
CA GLY A 86 5.27 3.61 -1.27
C GLY A 86 4.67 4.82 -0.53
N LEU A 87 5.32 5.30 0.55
CA LEU A 87 4.89 6.51 1.26
C LEU A 87 5.18 7.80 0.48
N ILE A 88 5.97 7.75 -0.58
CA ILE A 88 6.34 8.93 -1.38
C ILE A 88 5.16 9.26 -2.32
N PRO A 89 4.39 10.35 -2.09
CA PRO A 89 3.14 10.63 -2.81
C PRO A 89 3.38 11.24 -4.21
N PHE A 90 4.60 11.12 -4.75
CA PHE A 90 5.07 12.00 -5.82
C PHE A 90 4.85 11.47 -7.25
N LEU A 91 4.46 10.20 -7.45
CA LEU A 91 4.23 9.66 -8.79
C LEU A 91 2.84 9.03 -8.94
N PRO A 92 1.97 9.53 -9.85
CA PRO A 92 0.69 8.89 -10.21
C PRO A 92 0.84 7.55 -10.97
N GLY A 93 1.99 6.88 -10.82
CA GLY A 93 2.34 5.59 -11.40
C GLY A 93 3.41 4.85 -10.59
N GLY A 94 3.49 5.09 -9.27
CA GLY A 94 4.52 4.60 -8.34
C GLY A 94 4.67 3.08 -8.20
N LEU A 95 3.88 2.29 -8.93
CA LEU A 95 4.04 0.85 -9.10
C LEU A 95 5.49 0.48 -9.43
N LEU A 96 6.09 1.13 -10.43
CA LEU A 96 7.44 0.77 -10.87
C LEU A 96 8.53 1.07 -9.81
N LEU A 97 8.35 2.12 -9.00
CA LEU A 97 9.28 2.45 -7.93
C LEU A 97 9.22 1.43 -6.79
N VAL A 98 8.01 1.05 -6.39
CA VAL A 98 7.77 0.05 -5.35
C VAL A 98 8.25 -1.33 -5.81
N GLU A 99 7.94 -1.72 -7.05
CA GLU A 99 8.43 -2.95 -7.68
C GLU A 99 9.95 -2.97 -7.83
N GLY A 100 10.52 -1.89 -8.34
CA GLY A 100 11.96 -1.73 -8.49
C GLY A 100 12.69 -1.80 -7.14
N SER A 101 12.10 -1.23 -6.09
CA SER A 101 12.68 -1.29 -4.74
C SER A 101 12.70 -2.73 -4.18
N LEU A 102 11.64 -3.50 -4.41
CA LEU A 102 11.59 -4.90 -4.00
C LEU A 102 12.64 -5.70 -4.75
N VAL A 103 12.65 -5.64 -6.08
CA VAL A 103 13.64 -6.35 -6.91
C VAL A 103 15.06 -5.98 -6.49
N SER A 104 15.34 -4.69 -6.25
CA SER A 104 16.66 -4.20 -5.84
C SER A 104 17.10 -4.77 -4.49
N VAL A 105 16.21 -4.84 -3.51
CA VAL A 105 16.50 -5.42 -2.19
C VAL A 105 16.78 -6.92 -2.30
N LEU A 106 16.02 -7.63 -3.13
CA LEU A 106 16.20 -9.07 -3.34
C LEU A 106 17.54 -9.36 -4.04
N THR A 107 17.88 -8.64 -5.11
CA THR A 107 19.18 -8.79 -5.78
C THR A 107 20.35 -8.39 -4.90
N PHE A 108 20.21 -7.31 -4.11
CA PHE A 108 21.23 -6.92 -3.14
C PHE A 108 21.45 -7.98 -2.06
N SER A 109 20.42 -8.76 -1.72
CA SER A 109 20.49 -9.88 -0.78
C SER A 109 21.07 -11.17 -1.39
N GLY A 110 21.53 -11.13 -2.65
CA GLY A 110 22.15 -12.26 -3.33
C GLY A 110 21.18 -13.17 -4.09
N VAL A 111 19.92 -12.77 -4.27
CA VAL A 111 18.96 -13.51 -5.11
C VAL A 111 19.23 -13.19 -6.58
N PRO A 112 19.35 -14.19 -7.47
CA PRO A 112 19.54 -13.91 -8.88
C PRO A 112 18.32 -13.17 -9.46
N LEU A 113 18.58 -12.23 -10.38
CA LEU A 113 17.60 -11.25 -10.86
C LEU A 113 16.34 -11.91 -11.44
N ASN A 114 16.48 -13.04 -12.13
CA ASN A 114 15.36 -13.82 -12.66
C ASN A 114 14.40 -14.29 -11.56
N VAL A 115 14.93 -14.79 -10.44
CA VAL A 115 14.13 -15.23 -9.28
C VAL A 115 13.51 -14.01 -8.59
N ALA A 116 14.27 -12.93 -8.38
CA ALA A 116 13.77 -11.71 -7.75
C ALA A 116 12.59 -11.08 -8.51
N MET A 117 12.67 -11.05 -9.85
CA MET A 117 11.56 -10.60 -10.69
C MET A 117 10.35 -11.54 -10.61
N ALA A 118 10.57 -12.86 -10.64
CA ALA A 118 9.49 -13.83 -10.50
C ALA A 118 8.75 -13.71 -9.15
N VAL A 119 9.50 -13.59 -8.05
CA VAL A 119 8.94 -13.35 -6.70
C VAL A 119 8.11 -12.07 -6.69
N THR A 120 8.65 -10.99 -7.26
CA THR A 120 7.97 -9.69 -7.29
C THR A 120 6.64 -9.78 -8.05
N VAL A 121 6.61 -10.39 -9.23
CA VAL A 121 5.38 -10.56 -10.01
C VAL A 121 4.34 -11.40 -9.27
N ILE A 122 4.75 -12.50 -8.64
CA ILE A 122 3.84 -13.37 -7.87
C ILE A 122 3.29 -12.61 -6.66
N GLU A 123 4.14 -11.92 -5.92
CA GLU A 123 3.74 -11.10 -4.76
C GLU A 123 2.72 -10.05 -5.17
N ARG A 124 2.98 -9.32 -6.27
CA ARG A 124 2.09 -8.28 -6.79
C ARG A 124 0.79 -8.85 -7.31
N GLY A 125 0.84 -9.99 -8.01
CA GLY A 125 -0.35 -10.70 -8.47
C GLY A 125 -1.28 -11.06 -7.30
N ILE A 126 -0.74 -11.62 -6.23
CA ILE A 126 -1.52 -11.96 -5.02
C ILE A 126 -2.08 -10.68 -4.38
N SER A 127 -1.22 -9.68 -4.14
CA SER A 127 -1.61 -8.43 -3.46
C SER A 127 -2.68 -7.65 -4.23
N TYR A 128 -2.53 -7.51 -5.55
CA TYR A 128 -3.46 -6.73 -6.37
C TYR A 128 -4.76 -7.45 -6.67
N VAL A 129 -4.73 -8.77 -6.88
CA VAL A 129 -5.96 -9.54 -7.09
C VAL A 129 -6.80 -9.57 -5.81
N LEU A 130 -6.18 -9.84 -4.66
CA LEU A 130 -6.90 -9.82 -3.38
C LEU A 130 -7.49 -8.43 -3.09
N SER A 131 -6.70 -7.37 -3.27
CA SER A 131 -7.18 -6.00 -3.06
C SER A 131 -8.33 -5.64 -4.01
N SER A 132 -8.24 -6.05 -5.28
CA SER A 132 -9.28 -5.79 -6.28
C SER A 132 -10.59 -6.53 -5.97
N ILE A 133 -10.52 -7.79 -5.54
CA ILE A 133 -11.71 -8.57 -5.16
C ILE A 133 -12.40 -7.94 -3.95
N VAL A 134 -11.62 -7.57 -2.93
CA VAL A 134 -12.16 -6.91 -1.72
C VAL A 134 -12.79 -5.56 -2.08
N GLY A 135 -12.09 -4.75 -2.86
CA GLY A 135 -12.60 -3.45 -3.34
C GLY A 135 -13.88 -3.59 -4.16
N ALA A 136 -13.92 -4.53 -5.10
CA ALA A 136 -15.10 -4.81 -5.92
C ALA A 136 -16.29 -5.31 -5.08
N GLY A 137 -16.04 -6.15 -4.08
CA GLY A 137 -17.08 -6.65 -3.15
C GLY A 137 -17.69 -5.52 -2.33
N ILE A 138 -16.87 -4.64 -1.75
CA ILE A 138 -17.33 -3.48 -0.97
C ILE A 138 -18.06 -2.49 -1.88
N PHE A 139 -17.52 -2.20 -3.06
CA PHE A 139 -18.14 -1.28 -4.02
C PHE A 139 -19.50 -1.80 -4.49
N SER A 140 -19.62 -3.10 -4.75
CA SER A 140 -20.91 -3.71 -5.08
C SER A 140 -21.89 -3.55 -3.92
N TYR A 141 -21.49 -3.89 -2.69
CA TYR A 141 -22.33 -3.77 -1.50
C TYR A 141 -22.81 -2.32 -1.24
N LEU A 142 -21.92 -1.34 -1.33
CA LEU A 142 -22.24 0.07 -1.15
C LEU A 142 -23.02 0.64 -2.34
N GLY A 143 -22.70 0.24 -3.56
CA GLY A 143 -23.42 0.59 -4.78
C GLY A 143 -24.89 0.17 -4.72
N PHE A 144 -25.17 -1.04 -4.21
CA PHE A 144 -26.54 -1.49 -3.93
C PHE A 144 -27.24 -0.65 -2.86
N ARG A 145 -26.54 -0.18 -1.82
CA ARG A 145 -27.13 0.67 -0.76
C ARG A 145 -27.49 2.08 -1.25
N ILE A 146 -26.68 2.67 -2.13
CA ILE A 146 -26.92 4.01 -2.68
C ILE A 146 -28.01 3.97 -3.76
N ALA A 147 -28.03 2.91 -4.59
CA ALA A 147 -29.09 2.69 -5.57
C ALA A 147 -30.48 2.43 -4.93
N VAL A 148 -30.52 1.99 -3.66
CA VAL A 148 -31.76 1.69 -2.90
C VAL A 148 -32.22 2.88 -2.04
N LYS A 149 -31.69 4.10 -2.23
CA LYS A 149 -32.34 5.32 -1.69
C LYS A 149 -33.06 6.08 -2.80
N PRO A 150 -34.21 5.58 -3.31
CA PRO A 150 -35.09 6.41 -4.11
C PRO A 150 -35.68 7.51 -3.22
N GLU A 151 -35.74 8.69 -3.81
CA GLU A 151 -36.34 9.92 -3.30
C GLU A 151 -37.59 9.67 -2.44
N MET A 152 -37.47 9.93 -1.13
CA MET A 152 -38.62 10.14 -0.27
C MET A 152 -38.36 11.38 0.58
N ARG A 153 -38.57 12.56 -0.01
CA ARG A 153 -39.29 13.64 0.66
C ARG A 153 -39.71 14.72 -0.33
N ASN A 154 -41.03 14.79 -0.52
CA ASN A 154 -41.80 15.95 -0.97
C ASN A 154 -41.47 17.20 -0.17
#